data_AF-A0A1H5XT36-F1
#
_entry.id   AF-A0A1H5XT36-F1
#
_cell.length_a   1.000
_cell.length_b   1.000
_cell.length_c   1.000
_cell.angle_alpha   90.00
_cell.angle_beta   90.00
_cell.angle_gamma   90.00
#
_symmetry.space_group_name_H-M   'P 1'
#
loop_
_entity.id
_entity.type
_entity.pdbx_description
1 polymer ?
#
loop_
_entity_poly.entity_id
_entity_poly.type
_entity_poly.pdbx_seq_one_letter_code
_entity_poly.pdbx_strand_id
1 'polypeptide(L)' 'MKPSQFLTLLFLAFSFQASAQNLKALVGGTLIDGFGGTPIRNSVILIEGEGKSGGRSGKVIVSCPGCNPR' A
#
# COMPACT_ATOMS: atom_id res chain seq x y z
N MET A 1 -37.18 20.49 8.63
CA MET A 1 -35.94 20.17 9.37
C MET A 1 -35.40 21.46 9.92
N LYS A 2 -35.01 21.51 11.20
CA LYS A 2 -34.54 22.76 11.81
C LYS A 2 -33.20 23.16 11.17
N PRO A 3 -32.91 24.45 10.92
CA PRO A 3 -31.63 24.88 10.33
C PRO A 3 -30.42 24.43 11.16
N SER A 4 -30.59 24.31 12.48
CA SER A 4 -29.59 23.71 13.39
C SER A 4 -29.25 22.25 13.04
N GLN A 5 -30.24 21.44 12.64
CA GLN A 5 -30.02 20.03 12.28
C GLN A 5 -29.28 19.89 10.96
N PHE A 6 -29.50 20.83 10.03
CA PHE A 6 -28.79 20.86 8.75
C PHE A 6 -27.30 21.16 8.94
N LEU A 7 -26.98 22.11 9.83
CA LEU A 7 -25.60 22.45 10.16
C LEU A 7 -24.85 21.26 10.80
N THR A 8 -25.52 20.52 11.70
CA THR A 8 -24.94 19.33 12.34
C THR A 8 -24.63 18.22 11.31
N LEU A 9 -25.54 17.99 10.36
CA LEU A 9 -25.34 16.99 9.30
C LEU A 9 -24.18 17.37 8.37
N LEU A 10 -24.06 18.65 8.02
CA LEU A 10 -22.96 19.14 7.17
C LEU A 10 -21.60 18.98 7.86
N PHE A 11 -21.53 19.26 9.16
CA PHE A 11 -20.31 19.10 9.95
C PHE A 11 -19.89 17.63 10.09
N LEU A 12 -20.87 16.74 10.26
CA LEU A 12 -20.61 15.29 10.35
C LEU A 12 -20.09 14.72 9.03
N ALA A 13 -20.62 15.18 7.89
CA ALA A 13 -20.17 14.74 6.57
C ALA A 13 -18.72 15.14 6.26
N PHE A 14 -18.27 16.31 6.73
CA PHE A 14 -16.91 16.79 6.50
C PHE A 14 -15.84 16.01 7.31
N SER A 15 -16.24 15.34 8.39
CA SER A 15 -15.32 14.61 9.26
C SER A 15 -14.82 13.28 8.67
N PHE A 16 -15.44 12.79 7.59
CA PHE A 16 -15.10 11.51 6.96
C PHE A 16 -14.13 11.64 5.77
N GLN A 17 -13.10 12.50 5.88
CA GLN A 17 -11.99 12.46 4.93
C GLN A 17 -11.10 11.24 5.22
N ALA A 18 -11.44 10.09 4.62
CA ALA A 18 -10.61 8.90 4.66
C ALA A 18 -9.36 9.12 3.79
N SER A 19 -8.17 9.13 4.41
CA SER A 19 -6.92 9.11 3.67
C SER A 19 -6.66 7.70 3.16
N ALA A 20 -6.67 7.51 1.84
CA ALA A 20 -6.26 6.25 1.25
C ALA A 20 -4.75 6.08 1.51
N GLN A 21 -4.37 5.03 2.23
CA GLN A 21 -2.96 4.70 2.45
C GLN A 21 -2.33 4.35 1.10
N ASN A 22 -1.32 5.11 0.68
CA ASN A 22 -0.57 4.89 -0.56
C ASN A 22 0.45 3.74 -0.45
N LEU A 23 0.48 3.06 0.70
CA LEU A 23 1.37 1.93 0.96
C LEU A 23 0.57 0.64 0.82
N LYS A 24 0.98 -0.20 -0.12
CA LYS A 24 0.41 -1.52 -0.36
C LYS A 24 1.44 -2.59 0.00
N ALA A 25 1.00 -3.66 0.65
CA ALA A 25 1.85 -4.79 0.97
C ALA A 25 1.33 -6.07 0.30
N LEU A 26 2.23 -6.82 -0.34
CA LEU A 26 1.99 -8.19 -0.80
C LEU A 26 2.75 -9.12 0.15
N VAL A 27 2.02 -9.90 0.96
CA VAL A 27 2.57 -10.72 2.06
C VAL A 27 2.41 -12.21 1.75
N GLY A 28 3.44 -13.01 2.04
CA GLY A 28 3.31 -14.47 2.14
C GLY A 28 3.46 -15.24 0.82
N GLY A 29 3.94 -14.59 -0.24
CA GLY A 29 4.22 -15.22 -1.53
C GLY A 29 5.64 -15.77 -1.67
N THR A 30 5.92 -16.34 -2.83
CA THR A 30 7.30 -16.58 -3.30
C THR A 30 7.66 -15.49 -4.30
N LEU A 31 8.71 -14.72 -4.02
CA LEU A 31 9.20 -13.71 -4.94
C LEU A 31 10.04 -14.36 -6.04
N ILE A 32 9.63 -14.12 -7.28
CA ILE A 32 10.37 -14.42 -8.50
C ILE A 32 10.84 -13.07 -9.06
N ASP A 33 12.16 -12.85 -9.11
CA ASP A 33 12.77 -11.57 -9.50
C ASP A 33 12.92 -11.39 -11.02
N GLY A 34 12.83 -12.47 -11.79
CA GLY A 34 13.00 -12.48 -13.24
C GLY A 34 14.45 -12.54 -13.71
N PHE A 35 15.43 -12.66 -12.82
CA PHE A 35 16.86 -12.73 -13.15
C PHE A 35 17.44 -14.16 -13.13
N GLY A 36 16.57 -15.17 -12.98
CA GLY A 36 16.99 -16.58 -12.92
C GLY A 36 17.58 -17.00 -11.57
N GLY A 37 17.41 -16.18 -10.53
CA GLY A 37 17.84 -16.48 -9.17
C GLY A 37 17.00 -17.55 -8.48
N THR A 38 17.43 -17.96 -7.28
CA THR A 38 16.65 -18.89 -6.44
C THR A 38 15.40 -18.19 -5.91
N PRO A 39 14.18 -18.77 -6.09
CA PRO A 39 12.94 -18.18 -5.58
C PRO A 39 12.97 -17.91 -4.07
N ILE A 40 12.52 -16.72 -3.65
CA ILE A 40 12.55 -16.31 -2.23
C ILE A 40 11.18 -16.57 -1.60
N ARG A 41 11.10 -17.51 -0.66
CA ARG A 41 9.87 -17.88 0.04
C ARG A 41 9.50 -16.88 1.14
N ASN A 42 8.21 -16.78 1.43
CA ASN A 42 7.65 -15.92 2.49
C ASN A 42 8.09 -14.45 2.36
N SER A 43 8.27 -13.99 1.13
CA SER A 43 8.68 -12.62 0.85
C SER A 43 7.55 -11.64 1.15
N VAL A 44 7.90 -10.44 1.60
CA VAL A 44 6.98 -9.31 1.72
C VAL A 44 7.44 -8.19 0.80
N ILE A 45 6.53 -7.72 -0.06
CA ILE A 45 6.77 -6.60 -0.97
C ILE A 45 5.96 -5.41 -0.49
N LEU A 46 6.64 -4.33 -0.10
CA LEU A 46 6.01 -3.05 0.20
C LEU A 46 6.14 -2.15 -1.02
N ILE A 47 5.00 -1.62 -1.48
CA ILE A 47 4.90 -0.73 -2.62
C ILE A 47 4.38 0.60 -2.09
N GLU A 48 5.21 1.63 -2.16
CA GLU A 48 4.86 2.99 -1.78
C GLU A 48 4.78 3.86 -3.04
N GLY A 49 3.59 4.33 -3.41
CA GLY A 49 3.42 5.24 -4.55
C GLY A 49 2.00 5.30 -5.12
N GLU A 50 1.77 6.27 -6.00
CA GLU A 50 0.50 6.43 -6.71
C GLU A 50 0.44 5.45 -7.89
N GLY A 51 -0.54 4.55 -7.89
CA GLY A 51 -0.83 3.66 -9.02
C GLY A 51 -1.47 4.41 -10.18
N LYS A 52 -0.75 5.34 -10.81
CA LYS A 52 -1.14 5.86 -12.13
C LYS A 52 -0.46 5.03 -13.20
N SER A 53 -1.25 4.64 -14.19
CA SER A 53 -1.04 3.65 -15.24
C SER A 53 0.20 3.83 -16.16
N GLY A 54 1.29 4.48 -15.74
CA GLY A 54 2.36 4.90 -16.64
C GLY A 54 3.75 5.22 -16.05
N GLY A 55 4.09 4.81 -14.83
CA GLY A 55 5.48 4.96 -14.36
C GLY A 55 5.69 4.73 -12.88
N ARG A 56 6.57 3.77 -12.54
CA ARG A 56 6.92 3.42 -11.15
C ARG A 56 7.92 4.44 -10.57
N SER A 57 7.47 5.60 -10.14
CA SER A 57 8.26 6.47 -9.23
C SER A 57 7.94 6.16 -7.76
N GLY A 58 7.83 4.88 -7.43
CA GLY A 58 7.51 4.39 -6.10
C GLY A 58 8.64 3.56 -5.51
N LYS A 59 8.82 3.62 -4.18
CA LYS A 59 9.81 2.81 -3.47
C LYS A 59 9.25 1.40 -3.33
N VAL A 60 9.99 0.42 -3.85
CA VAL A 60 9.69 -1.00 -3.65
C VAL A 60 10.69 -1.56 -2.66
N ILE A 61 10.21 -2.01 -1.50
CA ILE A 61 11.03 -2.69 -0.50
C ILE A 61 10.65 -4.16 -0.53
N VAL A 62 11.65 -5.02 -0.64
CA VAL A 62 11.48 -6.46 -0.51
C VAL A 62 12.12 -6.90 0.80
N SER A 63 11.33 -7.53 1.66
CA SER A 63 11.85 -8.25 2.83
C SER A 63 11.95 -9.73 2.52
N CYS A 64 13.16 -10.27 2.67
CA CYS A 64 13.50 -11.66 2.42
C CYS A 64 13.92 -12.32 3.74
N PRO A 65 13.01 -13.00 4.47
CA PRO A 65 13.33 -13.57 5.77
C PRO A 65 14.38 -14.70 5.73
N GLY A 66 14.68 -15.25 4.55
CA GLY A 66 15.64 -16.34 4.34
C GLY A 66 16.90 -15.96 3.55
N CYS A 67 17.13 -14.68 3.21
CA CYS A 67 18.36 -14.28 2.54
C CYS A 67 19.51 -14.24 3.56
N ASN A 68 20.42 -15.21 3.49
CA ASN A 68 21.70 -15.14 4.21
C ASN A 68 22.66 -14.27 3.39
N PRO A 69 23.14 -13.11 3.91
CA PRO A 69 24.19 -12.35 3.27
C PRO A 69 25.51 -13.11 3.51
N ARG A 70 25.80 -14.12 2.68
CA ARG A 70 27.15 -14.68 2.60
C ARG A 70 27.99 -13.85 1.64
#